data_AF-A0A9X3JI65-F1
#
_entry.id   AF-A0A9X3JI65-F1
#
_cell.length_a   1.000
_cell.length_b   1.000
_cell.length_c   1.000
_cell.angle_alpha   90.00
_cell.angle_beta   90.00
_cell.angle_gamma   90.00
#
_symmetry.space_group_name_H-M   'P 1'
#
loop_
_entity.id
_entity.type
_entity.pdbx_description
1 polymer ?
#
loop_
_entity_poly.entity_id
_entity_poly.type
_entity_poly.pdbx_seq_one_letter_code
_entity_poly.pdbx_strand_id
1 'polypeptide(L)' 'MKDPSPEAIANVTEHNVETRAQLLPEEQAVEGDTDPTNEGLDPKVQAAVILAESEERTVHADPDDAQGGHRQSAETADLP' A
#
# COMPACT_ATOMS: atom_id res chain seq x y z
N MET A 1 12.90 5.25 4.67
CA MET A 1 11.84 4.47 5.35
C MET A 1 12.50 3.58 6.39
N LYS A 2 11.77 3.24 7.46
CA LYS A 2 12.17 2.20 8.41
C LYS A 2 11.80 0.85 7.79
N ASP A 3 12.66 -0.15 7.91
CA ASP A 3 12.34 -1.49 7.44
C ASP A 3 11.17 -2.08 8.25
N PRO A 4 10.21 -2.79 7.61
CA PRO A 4 9.13 -3.47 8.30
C PRO A 4 9.64 -4.47 9.34
N SER A 5 8.88 -4.66 10.42
CA SER A 5 9.22 -5.64 11.45
C SER A 5 9.16 -7.08 10.91
N PRO A 6 9.90 -8.03 11.54
CA PRO A 6 9.83 -9.44 11.14
C PRO A 6 8.41 -10.03 11.19
N GLU A 7 7.58 -9.56 12.11
CA GLU A 7 6.18 -9.96 12.23
C GLU A 7 5.35 -9.45 11.03
N ALA A 8 5.53 -8.17 10.65
CA ALA A 8 4.89 -7.61 9.46
C ALA A 8 5.30 -8.36 8.18
N ILE A 9 6.59 -8.69 8.04
CA ILE A 9 7.11 -9.47 6.90
C ILE A 9 6.50 -10.88 6.88
N ALA A 10 6.30 -11.52 8.03
CA ALA A 10 5.72 -12.86 8.11
C ALA A 10 4.26 -12.93 7.64
N ASN A 11 3.53 -11.80 7.69
CA ASN A 11 2.17 -11.70 7.16
C ASN A 11 2.12 -11.43 5.64
N VAL A 12 3.25 -11.10 5.02
CA VAL A 12 3.36 -11.02 3.56
C VAL A 12 3.51 -12.44 3.00
N THR A 13 2.52 -12.85 2.21
CA THR A 13 2.46 -14.18 1.58
C THR A 13 2.65 -14.05 0.07
N GLU A 14 2.82 -15.15 -0.64
CA GLU A 14 2.82 -15.10 -2.11
C GLU A 14 1.44 -14.68 -2.65
N HIS A 15 0.36 -15.21 -2.05
CA HIS A 15 -1.00 -14.97 -2.52
C HIS A 15 -1.45 -13.50 -2.42
N ASN A 16 -1.17 -12.82 -1.32
CA ASN A 16 -1.51 -11.40 -1.18
C ASN A 16 -0.64 -10.52 -2.08
N VAL A 17 0.64 -10.86 -2.29
CA VAL A 17 1.48 -10.18 -3.29
C VAL A 17 0.91 -10.34 -4.69
N GLU A 18 0.54 -11.55 -5.10
CA GLU A 18 -0.03 -11.82 -6.43
C GLU A 18 -1.33 -11.07 -6.68
N THR A 19 -2.22 -11.06 -5.70
CA THR A 19 -3.51 -10.35 -5.83
C THR A 19 -3.33 -8.84 -5.81
N ARG A 20 -2.38 -8.31 -5.02
CA ARG A 20 -2.11 -6.88 -4.93
C ARG A 20 -1.33 -6.33 -6.12
N ALA A 21 -0.50 -7.16 -6.77
CA ALA A 21 0.26 -6.83 -7.97
C ALA A 21 -0.58 -6.80 -9.25
N GLN A 22 -1.88 -7.10 -9.18
CA GLN A 22 -2.78 -7.00 -10.33
C GLN A 22 -2.97 -5.54 -10.71
N LEU A 23 -2.35 -5.15 -11.82
CA LEU A 23 -2.52 -3.84 -12.42
C LEU A 23 -3.92 -3.68 -13.02
N LEU A 24 -4.46 -2.47 -12.96
CA LEU A 24 -5.69 -2.13 -13.66
C LEU A 24 -5.48 -2.22 -15.18
N PRO A 25 -6.53 -2.50 -15.98
CA PRO A 25 -6.39 -2.60 -17.44
C PRO A 25 -5.76 -1.35 -18.10
N GLU A 26 -6.06 -0.17 -17.57
CA GLU A 26 -5.46 1.10 -17.99
C GLU A 26 -3.97 1.22 -17.64
N GLU A 27 -3.52 0.63 -16.54
CA GLU A 27 -2.11 0.61 -16.11
C GLU A 27 -1.30 -0.38 -16.96
N GLN A 28 -1.89 -1.53 -17.28
CA GLN A 28 -1.31 -2.49 -18.23
C GLN A 28 -1.16 -1.90 -19.64
N ALA A 29 -2.11 -1.04 -20.05
CA ALA A 29 -2.03 -0.35 -21.33
C ALA A 29 -0.89 0.68 -21.39
N VAL A 30 -0.46 1.20 -20.24
CA VAL A 30 0.69 2.12 -20.10
C VAL A 30 2.02 1.36 -20.01
N GLU A 31 2.06 0.14 -19.43
CA GLU A 31 3.24 -0.76 -19.45
C GLU A 31 3.73 -1.14 -20.86
N GLY A 32 2.92 -0.90 -21.90
CA GLY A 32 3.33 -1.05 -23.30
C GLY A 32 4.28 0.02 -23.82
N ASP A 33 4.49 1.13 -23.08
CA ASP A 33 5.45 2.19 -23.42
C ASP A 33 6.74 1.96 -22.63
N THR A 34 7.76 1.47 -23.33
CA THR A 34 9.07 1.08 -22.78
C THR A 34 9.91 2.31 -22.40
N ASP A 35 9.44 3.14 -21.46
CA ASP A 35 10.24 4.22 -20.89
C ASP A 35 10.90 3.75 -19.58
N PRO A 36 12.22 3.48 -19.57
CA PRO A 36 12.95 3.06 -18.38
C PRO A 36 13.16 4.19 -17.36
N THR A 37 12.58 5.38 -17.57
CA THR A 37 12.77 6.55 -16.67
C THR A 37 11.66 6.75 -15.64
N ASN A 38 10.60 5.93 -15.64
CA ASN A 38 9.64 5.80 -14.53
C ASN A 38 10.01 4.55 -13.69
N GLU A 39 11.28 4.50 -13.26
CA GLU A 39 11.97 3.40 -12.53
C GLU A 39 11.14 2.12 -12.37
N GLY A 40 11.06 1.33 -13.46
CA GLY A 40 10.23 0.12 -13.60
C GLY A 40 10.51 -0.95 -12.53
N LEU A 41 9.90 -0.78 -11.36
CA LEU A 41 9.85 -1.77 -10.30
C LEU A 41 8.74 -2.77 -10.64
N ASP A 42 9.09 -4.04 -10.69
CA ASP A 42 8.15 -5.17 -10.83
C ASP A 42 6.92 -4.95 -9.93
N PRO A 43 5.68 -4.99 -10.46
CA PRO A 43 4.46 -4.83 -9.67
C PRO A 43 4.41 -5.73 -8.43
N LYS A 44 5.04 -6.92 -8.49
CA LYS A 44 5.17 -7.81 -7.33
C LYS A 44 6.10 -7.26 -6.25
N VAL A 45 7.21 -6.62 -6.63
CA VAL A 45 8.11 -5.96 -5.68
C VAL A 45 7.42 -4.78 -5.02
N GLN A 46 6.71 -3.96 -5.80
CA GLN A 46 5.94 -2.84 -5.26
C GLN A 46 4.83 -3.33 -4.31
N ALA A 47 4.08 -4.36 -4.72
CA ALA A 47 3.04 -4.97 -3.91
C ALA A 47 3.60 -5.52 -2.59
N ALA A 48 4.74 -6.20 -2.61
CA ALA A 48 5.38 -6.72 -1.40
C ALA A 48 5.78 -5.61 -0.42
N VAL A 49 6.35 -4.50 -0.91
CA VAL A 49 6.71 -3.35 -0.08
C VAL A 49 5.46 -2.72 0.55
N ILE A 50 4.44 -2.45 -0.26
CA ILE A 50 3.18 -1.84 0.21
C ILE A 50 2.50 -2.72 1.27
N LEU A 51 2.46 -4.03 1.04
CA LEU A 51 1.89 -4.99 1.98
C LEU A 51 2.68 -4.99 3.29
N ALA A 52 4.00 -5.09 3.24
CA ALA A 52 4.83 -5.10 4.43
C ALA A 52 4.67 -3.81 5.27
N GLU A 53 4.59 -2.65 4.62
CA GLU A 53 4.31 -1.37 5.30
C GLU A 53 2.90 -1.32 5.91
N SER A 54 1.91 -1.92 5.22
CA SER A 54 0.53 -1.97 5.71
C SER A 54 0.39 -2.92 6.90
N GLU A 55 1.10 -4.04 6.88
CA GLU A 55 1.18 -4.96 8.02
C GLU A 55 1.91 -4.31 9.20
N GLU A 56 3.00 -3.55 8.96
CA GLU A 56 3.68 -2.79 10.02
C GLU A 56 2.72 -1.80 10.69
N ARG A 57 1.91 -1.06 9.93
CA ARG A 57 0.88 -0.16 10.50
C ARG A 57 -0.24 -0.89 11.23
N THR A 58 -0.50 -2.14 10.86
CA THR A 58 -1.55 -2.95 11.51
C THR A 58 -1.05 -3.52 12.83
N VAL A 59 0.19 -4.03 12.86
CA VAL A 59 0.82 -4.61 14.05
C VAL A 59 1.28 -3.51 15.02
N HIS A 60 1.90 -2.45 14.50
CA HIS A 60 2.44 -1.32 15.25
C HIS A 60 1.66 -0.04 14.90
N ALA A 61 0.36 -0.06 15.20
CA ALA A 61 -0.52 1.08 14.96
C ALA A 61 0.05 2.35 15.60
N ASP A 62 0.11 3.43 14.82
CA ASP A 62 0.52 4.73 15.33
C ASP A 62 -0.54 5.21 16.34
N PRO A 63 -0.16 5.61 17.56
CA PRO A 63 -1.11 6.18 18.52
C PRO A 63 -1.91 7.36 17.94
N ASP A 64 -1.35 8.14 17.00
CA ASP A 64 -2.05 9.25 16.35
C ASP A 64 -3.11 8.78 15.33
N ASP A 65 -2.90 7.63 14.67
CA ASP A 65 -3.89 6.99 13.79
C ASP A 65 -5.10 6.47 14.59
N ALA A 66 -4.85 5.91 15.78
CA ALA A 66 -5.88 5.38 16.67
C ALA A 66 -6.75 6.47 17.33
N GLN A 67 -6.26 7.71 17.41
CA GLN A 67 -6.96 8.83 18.05
C GLN A 67 -7.92 9.59 17.13
N GLY A 68 -8.11 9.15 15.88
CA GLY A 68 -9.12 9.72 15.01
C GLY A 68 -8.74 11.09 14.45
N GLY A 69 -7.46 11.32 14.13
CA GLY A 69 -7.00 12.50 13.38
C GLY A 69 -7.61 12.61 11.97
N HIS A 70 -8.34 11.59 11.52
CA HIS A 70 -9.22 11.66 10.35
C HIS A 70 -10.55 12.30 10.73
N ARG A 71 -10.95 13.32 9.98
CA ARG A 71 -12.26 13.96 10.13
C ARG A 71 -13.36 12.89 10.20
N GLN A 72 -14.16 12.93 11.24
CA GLN A 72 -15.29 12.02 11.36
C GLN A 72 -16.31 12.35 10.27
N SER A 73 -17.09 11.37 9.83
CA SER A 73 -18.13 11.60 8.81
C SER A 73 -19.10 12.72 9.23
N ALA A 74 -19.36 12.86 10.53
CA ALA A 74 -20.15 13.95 11.10
C ALA A 74 -19.54 15.34 10.87
N GLU A 75 -18.21 15.47 10.83
CA GLU A 75 -17.50 16.75 10.63
C GLU A 75 -17.45 17.19 9.16
N THR A 76 -17.82 16.32 8.23
CA THR A 76 -17.85 16.61 6.78
C THR A 76 -19.28 16.68 6.24
N ALA A 77 -20.26 16.17 6.98
CA ALA A 77 -21.67 16.12 6.56
C ALA A 77 -22.36 17.49 6.54
N ASP A 78 -21.88 18.45 7.33
CA ASP A 78 -22.51 19.78 7.51
C ASP A 78 -21.70 20.94 6.89
N LEU A 79 -20.78 20.66 5.97
CA LEU A 79 -20.12 21.73 5.20
C LEU A 79 -21.13 22.31 4.18
N PRO A 80 -21.42 23.63 4.21
CA PRO A 80 -22.36 24.29 3.30
C PRO A 80 -21.88 24.31 1.84
#